data_AF-A0A7K2XHK5-F1
#
_entry.id   AF-A0A7K2XHK5-F1
#
_cell.length_a   1.000
_cell.length_b   1.000
_cell.length_c   1.000
_cell.angle_alpha   90.00
_cell.angle_beta   90.00
_cell.angle_gamma   90.00
#
_symmetry.space_group_name_H-M   'P 1'
#
loop_
_entity.id
_entity.type
_entity.pdbx_description
1 polymer ?
#
loop_
_entity_poly.entity_id
_entity_poly.type
_entity_poly.pdbx_seq_one_letter_code
_entity_poly.pdbx_strand_id
1 'polypeptide(L)' 'ELLEHPDLAGTVRGPRLRRASCCLYYRCPGGGLCGDCVFDHAPRTGLEARPPAP' A
#
# COMPACT_ATOMS: atom_id res chain seq x y z
N GLU A 1 -17.13 -3.87 8.00
CA GLU A 1 -16.77 -3.45 6.63
C GLU A 1 -15.34 -3.88 6.29
N LEU A 2 -15.04 -4.26 5.04
CA LEU A 2 -13.70 -4.74 4.62
C LEU A 2 -12.56 -3.74 4.92
N LEU A 3 -12.82 -2.44 4.79
CA LEU A 3 -11.83 -1.37 5.00
C LEU A 3 -11.61 -1.01 6.47
N GLU A 4 -12.46 -1.51 7.38
CA GLU A 4 -12.29 -1.35 8.83
C GLU A 4 -11.32 -2.39 9.40
N HIS A 5 -10.96 -3.42 8.61
CA HIS A 5 -10.01 -4.43 9.04
C HIS A 5 -8.63 -3.79 9.29
N PRO A 6 -7.96 -4.07 10.43
CA PRO A 6 -6.68 -3.44 10.80
C PRO A 6 -5.62 -3.47 9.69
N ASP A 7 -5.49 -4.59 8.97
CA ASP A 7 -4.50 -4.75 7.89
C ASP A 7 -4.79 -3.86 6.66
N LEU A 8 -6.08 -3.54 6.47
CA LEU A 8 -6.58 -2.81 5.30
C LEU A 8 -6.87 -1.34 5.62
N ALA A 9 -6.86 -0.96 6.90
CA ALA A 9 -7.02 0.42 7.32
C ALA A 9 -5.97 1.33 6.66
N GLY A 10 -6.43 2.47 6.14
CA GLY A 10 -5.58 3.48 5.50
C GLY A 10 -4.92 3.06 4.17
N THR A 11 -5.28 1.90 3.59
CA THR A 11 -4.79 1.46 2.26
C THR A 11 -5.35 2.29 1.11
N VAL A 12 -6.54 2.85 1.30
CA VAL A 12 -7.26 3.69 0.34
C VAL A 12 -7.40 5.11 0.90
N ARG A 13 -7.30 6.12 0.03
CA ARG A 13 -7.43 7.53 0.41
C ARG A 13 -8.38 8.29 -0.51
N GLY A 14 -9.06 9.28 0.07
CA GLY A 14 -9.95 10.20 -0.61
C GLY A 14 -11.29 9.58 -1.05
N PRO A 15 -12.21 10.39 -1.59
CA PRO A 15 -13.57 9.98 -1.94
C PRO A 15 -13.64 8.97 -3.09
N ARG A 16 -12.53 8.77 -3.81
CA ARG A 16 -12.41 7.82 -4.94
C ARG A 16 -11.70 6.52 -4.57
N LEU A 17 -11.41 6.29 -3.28
CA LEU A 17 -10.78 5.07 -2.77
C LEU A 17 -9.47 4.70 -3.48
N ARG A 18 -8.59 5.69 -3.74
CA ARG A 18 -7.32 5.44 -4.44
C ARG A 18 -6.27 4.87 -3.50
N ARG A 19 -5.54 3.85 -3.96
CA ARG A 19 -4.42 3.24 -3.22
C ARG A 19 -3.11 3.91 -3.62
N ALA A 20 -2.21 4.11 -2.66
CA ALA A 20 -0.86 4.59 -2.93
C ALA A 20 0.06 3.48 -3.50
N SER A 21 -0.31 2.21 -3.28
CA SER A 21 0.32 1.04 -3.88
C SER A 21 -0.68 -0.06 -4.15
N CYS A 22 -0.49 -0.80 -5.25
CA CYS A 22 -1.36 -1.91 -5.65
C CYS A 22 -1.11 -3.19 -4.84
N CYS A 23 0.11 -3.37 -4.33
CA CYS A 23 0.47 -4.54 -3.54
C CYS A 23 0.01 -4.37 -2.09
N LEU A 24 -0.78 -5.32 -1.57
CA LEU A 24 -1.07 -5.42 -0.13
C LEU A 24 -0.24 -6.53 0.55
N TYR A 25 0.51 -7.31 -0.23
CA TYR A 25 1.21 -8.50 0.23
C TYR A 25 2.27 -8.19 1.30
N TYR A 26 2.87 -6.99 1.22
CA TYR A 26 3.86 -6.53 2.20
C TYR A 26 3.27 -6.25 3.59
N ARG A 27 1.93 -6.18 3.71
CA ARG A 27 1.26 -5.93 4.99
C ARG A 27 0.97 -7.21 5.76
N CYS A 28 1.06 -8.37 5.11
CA CYS A 28 0.90 -9.64 5.79
C CYS A 28 2.12 -9.90 6.70
N PRO A 29 1.93 -10.50 7.89
CA PRO A 29 3.06 -10.93 8.73
C PRO A 29 4.00 -11.85 7.95
N GLY A 30 5.29 -11.49 7.87
CA GLY A 30 6.28 -12.23 7.07
C GLY A 30 6.12 -12.09 5.55
N GLY A 31 5.25 -11.20 5.09
CA GLY A 31 4.96 -10.94 3.68
C GLY A 31 6.03 -10.08 2.99
N GLY A 32 6.25 -10.36 1.71
CA GLY A 32 7.11 -9.58 0.82
C GLY A 32 6.29 -8.78 -0.19
N LEU A 33 6.87 -8.52 -1.35
CA LEU A 33 6.14 -7.93 -2.47
C LEU A 33 5.49 -9.03 -3.34
N CYS A 34 4.47 -8.68 -4.12
CA CYS A 34 4.00 -9.53 -5.20
C CYS A 34 4.98 -9.49 -6.38
N GLY A 35 4.98 -10.52 -7.24
CA GLY A 35 5.87 -10.59 -8.40
C GLY A 35 5.75 -9.41 -9.38
N ASP A 36 4.56 -8.80 -9.44
CA ASP A 36 4.28 -7.63 -10.30
C ASP A 36 4.34 -6.29 -9.54
N CYS A 37 4.96 -6.27 -8.35
CA CYS A 37 5.02 -5.03 -7.58
C CYS A 37 5.96 -4.03 -8.24
N VAL A 38 5.54 -2.77 -8.32
CA VAL A 38 6.34 -1.66 -8.85
C VAL A 38 7.41 -1.16 -7.89
N PHE A 39 7.39 -1.62 -6.64
CA PHE A 39 8.41 -1.29 -5.65
C PHE A 39 9.48 -2.38 -5.63
N ASP A 40 10.71 -1.99 -5.36
CA ASP A 40 11.81 -2.94 -5.18
C ASP A 40 11.91 -3.43 -3.72
N HIS A 41 11.22 -2.76 -2.79
CA HIS A 41 11.16 -3.14 -1.37
C HIS A 41 9.82 -2.75 -0.72
N ALA A 42 9.46 -3.45 0.37
CA ALA A 42 8.24 -3.16 1.12
C ALA A 42 8.29 -1.76 1.75
N PRO A 43 7.27 -0.90 1.54
CA PRO A 43 7.23 0.42 2.12
C PRO A 43 7.10 0.30 3.65
N ARG A 44 8.06 0.90 4.36
CA ARG A 44 8.33 0.71 5.80
C ARG A 44 7.31 1.32 6.76
N THR A 45 6.05 1.52 6.36
CA THR A 45 4.89 2.02 7.16
C THR A 45 4.42 3.47 6.92
N GLY A 46 4.42 3.97 5.68
CA GLY A 46 3.34 4.89 5.30
C GLY A 46 3.51 5.79 4.09
N LEU A 47 4.71 6.28 3.83
CA LEU A 47 5.00 7.33 2.86
C LEU A 47 6.51 7.24 2.62
N GLU A 48 6.99 6.96 1.42
CA GLU A 48 8.23 7.64 1.04
C GLU A 48 7.79 8.84 0.21
N ALA A 49 7.77 9.98 0.89
CA ALA A 49 7.06 11.19 0.49
C ALA A 49 7.66 11.84 -0.77
N ARG A 50 7.33 11.33 -1.96
CA ARG A 50 7.70 11.95 -3.23
C ARG A 50 6.51 11.95 -4.23
N PRO A 51 6.12 13.10 -4.79
CA PRO A 51 5.33 13.10 -6.01
C PRO A 51 6.21 12.63 -7.19
N PRO A 52 5.75 11.72 -8.07
CA PRO A 52 6.48 11.37 -9.29
C PRO A 52 6.09 12.24 -10.49
N ALA A 53 7.00 13.13 -10.90
CA ALA A 53 7.08 13.99 -12.13
C ALA A 53 5.83 14.85 -12.50
N PRO A 54 5.97 16.00 -13.20
CA PRO A 54 4.81 16.80 -13.62
C PRO A 54 3.84 16.02 -14.52
#